data_AF-A0A813EKF3-F1
#
_entry.id   AF-A0A813EKF3-F1
#
_cell.length_a   1.000
_cell.length_b   1.000
_cell.length_c   1.000
_cell.angle_alpha   90.00
_cell.angle_beta   90.00
_cell.angle_gamma   90.00
#
_symmetry.space_group_name_H-M   'P 1'
#
loop_
_entity.id
_entity.type
_entity.pdbx_description
1 polymer ?
#
loop_
_entity_poly.entity_id
_entity_poly.type
_entity_poly.pdbx_seq_one_letter_code
_entity_poly.pdbx_strand_id
1 'polypeptide(L)'
;MFSRSSTGKTVVTRPGSDNVEIEETLSALDRARHFGASKLSLQRLVFVKELVDTAHEIGYDATVTHLLPLVQKLASDPEVLVRQSLVGNFGDLAGFLIQSDPEKGYQKVVDDLLPAVSLLLNEKASDVRQGAADALTTLASHLRPGERGDQVLMTVISLSHSNEDEDARSTAVQLLNSLAE
;
A
#
# COMPACT_ATOMS: atom_id res chain seq x y z
N MET A 1 -7.01 0.96 -63.19
CA MET A 1 -8.42 0.53 -63.38
C MET A 1 -8.56 -0.85 -62.74
N PHE A 2 -9.69 -1.09 -62.05
CA PHE A 2 -10.03 -2.22 -61.15
C PHE A 2 -9.46 -2.16 -59.72
N SER A 3 -10.17 -2.56 -58.68
CA SER A 3 -11.49 -2.17 -58.11
C SER A 3 -11.65 -2.97 -56.80
N ARG A 4 -11.87 -2.25 -55.69
CA ARG A 4 -12.54 -2.58 -54.41
C ARG A 4 -12.83 -4.05 -54.03
N SER A 5 -12.49 -4.38 -52.78
CA SER A 5 -13.41 -4.97 -51.78
C SER A 5 -12.78 -4.77 -50.39
N SER A 6 -13.22 -3.85 -49.51
CA SER A 6 -14.49 -3.81 -48.74
C SER A 6 -14.71 -5.03 -47.85
N THR A 7 -13.83 -5.27 -46.87
CA THR A 7 -14.15 -6.11 -45.71
C THR A 7 -15.16 -5.37 -44.83
N GLY A 8 -16.43 -5.67 -45.04
CA GLY A 8 -17.53 -5.18 -44.22
C GLY A 8 -17.39 -5.68 -42.79
N LYS A 9 -17.34 -4.74 -41.84
CA LYS A 9 -17.63 -5.01 -40.43
C LYS A 9 -19.11 -5.40 -40.33
N THR A 10 -19.38 -6.65 -40.02
CA THR A 10 -20.73 -7.07 -39.63
C THR A 10 -20.98 -6.58 -38.21
N VAL A 11 -21.58 -5.40 -38.09
CA VAL A 11 -22.03 -4.88 -36.79
C VAL A 11 -23.34 -5.57 -36.46
N VAL A 12 -23.31 -6.49 -35.50
CA VAL A 12 -24.53 -6.99 -34.85
C VAL A 12 -24.82 -6.07 -33.67
N THR A 13 -25.61 -5.02 -33.90
CA THR A 13 -26.13 -4.19 -32.81
C THR A 13 -27.29 -4.92 -32.12
N ARG A 14 -27.07 -5.40 -30.89
CA ARG A 14 -28.17 -5.65 -29.95
C ARG A 14 -28.36 -4.38 -29.12
N PRO A 15 -29.56 -3.78 -29.05
CA PRO A 15 -29.80 -2.65 -28.17
C PRO A 15 -30.04 -3.18 -26.74
N GLY A 16 -29.26 -2.71 -25.77
CA GLY A 16 -29.50 -2.97 -24.34
C GLY A 16 -28.47 -3.82 -23.61
N SER A 17 -27.23 -3.92 -24.09
CA SER A 17 -26.10 -4.36 -23.26
C SER A 17 -25.16 -3.18 -23.14
N ASP A 18 -24.89 -2.74 -21.91
CA ASP A 18 -23.74 -1.88 -21.62
C ASP A 18 -22.55 -2.44 -22.38
N ASN A 19 -21.97 -1.61 -23.24
CA ASN A 19 -20.69 -1.91 -23.86
C ASN A 19 -19.66 -1.98 -22.73
N VAL A 20 -19.52 -3.16 -22.12
CA VAL A 20 -18.29 -3.52 -21.45
C VAL A 20 -17.31 -3.76 -22.59
N GLU A 21 -16.70 -2.68 -23.07
CA GLU A 21 -15.46 -2.78 -23.80
C GLU A 21 -14.52 -3.54 -22.87
N ILE A 22 -14.23 -4.80 -23.21
CA ILE A 22 -13.21 -5.59 -22.55
C ILE A 22 -11.91 -4.91 -22.96
N GLU A 23 -11.50 -3.90 -22.20
CA GLU A 23 -10.27 -3.16 -22.40
C GLU A 23 -9.13 -4.18 -22.38
N GLU A 24 -8.56 -4.45 -23.56
CA GLU A 24 -7.43 -5.34 -23.74
C GLU A 24 -6.26 -4.86 -22.86
N THR A 25 -6.04 -5.61 -21.76
CA THR A 25 -4.90 -5.55 -20.83
C THR A 25 -4.34 -4.16 -20.56
N LEU A 26 -4.95 -3.43 -19.61
CA LEU A 26 -4.34 -2.23 -19.02
C LEU A 26 -2.89 -2.52 -18.60
N SER A 27 -2.00 -1.56 -18.82
CA SER A 27 -0.65 -1.61 -18.28
C SER A 27 -0.68 -1.74 -16.75
N ALA A 28 0.36 -2.29 -16.14
CA ALA A 28 0.43 -2.43 -14.67
C ALA A 28 0.23 -1.09 -13.95
N LEU A 29 0.80 -0.01 -14.49
CA LEU A 29 0.65 1.34 -13.97
C LEU A 29 -0.78 1.88 -14.12
N ASP A 30 -1.41 1.69 -15.28
CA ASP A 30 -2.77 2.17 -15.50
C ASP A 30 -3.78 1.37 -14.67
N ARG A 31 -3.57 0.06 -14.53
CA ARG A 31 -4.35 -0.79 -13.61
C ARG A 31 -4.22 -0.32 -12.17
N ALA A 32 -3.00 -0.04 -11.70
CA ALA A 32 -2.76 0.48 -10.35
C ALA A 32 -3.47 1.82 -10.11
N ARG A 33 -3.37 2.77 -11.05
CA ARG A 33 -4.05 4.07 -10.96
C ARG A 33 -5.56 3.92 -10.95
N HIS A 34 -6.10 3.03 -11.79
CA HIS A 34 -7.53 2.80 -11.89
C HIS A 34 -8.08 2.14 -10.61
N PHE A 35 -7.44 1.06 -10.15
CA PHE A 35 -7.91 0.30 -9.00
C PHE A 35 -7.61 1.00 -7.67
N GLY A 36 -6.42 1.55 -7.47
CA GLY A 36 -6.01 2.18 -6.21
C GLY A 36 -6.82 3.43 -5.85
N ALA A 37 -7.42 4.11 -6.84
CA ALA A 37 -8.28 5.28 -6.63
C ALA A 37 -9.77 4.99 -6.87
N SER A 38 -10.16 3.71 -7.03
CA SER A 38 -11.53 3.34 -7.36
C SER A 38 -12.51 3.64 -6.23
N LYS A 39 -13.76 3.95 -6.60
CA LYS A 39 -14.89 4.01 -5.65
C LYS A 39 -15.26 2.63 -5.10
N LEU A 40 -14.92 1.55 -5.81
CA LEU A 40 -15.22 0.18 -5.40
C LEU A 40 -14.10 -0.34 -4.49
N SER A 41 -14.46 -0.68 -3.25
CA SER A 41 -13.52 -1.19 -2.25
C SER A 41 -12.81 -2.48 -2.69
N LEU A 42 -13.50 -3.36 -3.39
CA LEU A 42 -12.92 -4.60 -3.93
C LEU A 42 -11.80 -4.33 -4.92
N GLN A 43 -11.91 -3.30 -5.77
CA GLN A 43 -10.84 -2.95 -6.71
C GLN A 43 -9.62 -2.42 -5.96
N ARG A 44 -9.82 -1.56 -4.96
CA ARG A 44 -8.72 -1.09 -4.09
C ARG A 44 -8.05 -2.25 -3.35
N LEU A 45 -8.84 -3.22 -2.86
CA LEU A 45 -8.31 -4.42 -2.22
C LEU A 45 -7.49 -5.29 -3.19
N VAL A 46 -7.94 -5.46 -4.43
CA VAL A 46 -7.16 -6.15 -5.48
C VAL A 46 -5.84 -5.43 -5.70
N PHE A 47 -5.85 -4.11 -5.86
CA PHE A 47 -4.63 -3.33 -6.01
C PHE A 47 -3.67 -3.51 -4.83
N VAL A 48 -4.16 -3.44 -3.58
CA VAL A 48 -3.32 -3.64 -2.39
C VAL A 48 -2.65 -5.02 -2.39
N LYS A 49 -3.33 -6.07 -2.86
CA LYS A 49 -2.76 -7.42 -2.95
C LYS A 49 -1.70 -7.57 -4.04
N GLU A 50 -1.79 -6.77 -5.10
CA GLU A 50 -0.84 -6.75 -6.22
C GLU A 50 0.22 -5.64 -6.07
N LEU A 51 0.22 -4.90 -4.95
CA LEU A 51 0.97 -3.64 -4.81
C LEU A 51 2.47 -3.82 -5.04
N VAL A 52 3.07 -4.81 -4.38
CA VAL A 52 4.51 -5.06 -4.44
C VAL A 52 4.91 -5.62 -5.81
N ASP A 53 4.13 -6.55 -6.37
CA ASP A 53 4.37 -7.07 -7.72
C ASP A 53 4.31 -5.94 -8.75
N THR A 54 3.31 -5.06 -8.63
CA THR A 54 3.18 -3.89 -9.50
C THR A 54 4.37 -2.95 -9.36
N ALA A 55 4.89 -2.74 -8.14
CA ALA A 55 6.07 -1.91 -7.91
C ALA A 55 7.31 -2.47 -8.65
N HIS A 56 7.51 -3.79 -8.60
CA HIS A 56 8.58 -4.47 -9.35
C HIS A 56 8.40 -4.33 -10.87
N GLU A 57 7.16 -4.46 -11.38
CA GLU A 57 6.87 -4.35 -12.81
C GLU A 57 7.11 -2.95 -13.38
N ILE A 58 6.76 -1.89 -12.63
CA ILE A 58 6.86 -0.50 -13.11
C ILE A 58 8.20 0.16 -12.73
N GLY A 59 8.94 -0.42 -11.80
CA GLY A 59 10.23 0.08 -11.32
C GLY A 59 10.14 1.22 -10.30
N TYR A 60 11.31 1.62 -9.80
CA TYR A 60 11.45 2.53 -8.67
C TYR A 60 10.82 3.91 -8.92
N ASP A 61 11.18 4.59 -10.01
CA ASP A 61 10.74 5.98 -10.26
C ASP A 61 9.21 6.07 -10.39
N ALA A 62 8.60 5.11 -11.09
CA ALA A 62 7.15 5.06 -11.22
C ALA A 62 6.46 4.67 -9.90
N THR A 63 7.06 3.79 -9.10
CA THR A 63 6.57 3.45 -7.75
C THR A 63 6.55 4.67 -6.85
N VAL A 64 7.65 5.42 -6.79
CA VAL A 64 7.74 6.65 -5.99
C VAL A 64 6.75 7.70 -6.46
N THR A 65 6.61 7.88 -7.78
CA THR A 65 5.77 8.93 -8.36
C THR A 65 4.28 8.60 -8.28
N HIS A 66 3.90 7.33 -8.37
CA HIS A 66 2.51 6.93 -8.56
C HIS A 66 1.94 6.02 -7.48
N LEU A 67 2.72 5.05 -6.97
CA LEU A 67 2.21 4.09 -6.00
C LEU A 67 2.29 4.61 -4.56
N LEU A 68 3.39 5.26 -4.17
CA LEU A 68 3.52 5.80 -2.81
C LEU A 68 2.39 6.79 -2.44
N PRO A 69 1.98 7.73 -3.32
CA PRO A 69 0.82 8.58 -3.03
C PRO A 69 -0.50 7.81 -2.87
N LEU A 70 -0.66 6.65 -3.54
CA LEU A 70 -1.82 5.78 -3.36
C LEU A 70 -1.75 5.04 -2.03
N VAL A 71 -0.57 4.52 -1.65
CA VAL A 71 -0.33 3.88 -0.34
C VAL A 71 -0.72 4.82 0.79
N GLN A 72 -0.32 6.10 0.73
CA GLN A 72 -0.71 7.10 1.73
C GLN A 72 -2.22 7.26 1.84
N LYS A 73 -2.92 7.31 0.70
CA LYS A 73 -4.39 7.42 0.68
C LYS A 73 -5.06 6.17 1.26
N LEU A 74 -4.54 4.99 0.91
CA LEU A 74 -5.08 3.70 1.35
C LEU A 74 -4.86 3.45 2.85
N ALA A 75 -3.83 4.04 3.47
CA ALA A 75 -3.67 4.01 4.92
C ALA A 75 -4.84 4.71 5.66
N SER A 76 -5.53 5.64 4.99
CA SER A 76 -6.74 6.31 5.49
C SER A 76 -8.02 5.81 4.78
N ASP A 77 -7.99 4.64 4.13
CA ASP A 77 -9.13 4.14 3.38
C ASP A 77 -10.36 4.01 4.27
N PRO A 78 -11.59 4.36 3.82
CA PRO A 78 -12.80 4.16 4.63
C PRO A 78 -13.03 2.69 5.01
N GLU A 79 -12.57 1.73 4.20
CA GLU A 79 -12.82 0.31 4.41
C GLU A 79 -11.71 -0.34 5.24
N VAL A 80 -12.07 -0.88 6.40
CA VAL A 80 -11.14 -1.55 7.33
C VAL A 80 -10.36 -2.66 6.64
N LEU A 81 -11.02 -3.46 5.78
CA LEU A 81 -10.39 -4.58 5.07
C LEU A 81 -9.28 -4.12 4.11
N VAL A 82 -9.39 -2.92 3.54
CA VAL A 82 -8.34 -2.36 2.68
C VAL A 82 -7.14 -1.98 3.53
N ARG A 83 -7.36 -1.29 4.66
CA ARG A 83 -6.29 -0.93 5.62
C ARG A 83 -5.61 -2.18 6.20
N GLN A 84 -6.39 -3.19 6.57
CA GLN A 84 -5.90 -4.48 7.08
C GLN A 84 -5.08 -5.25 6.03
N SER A 85 -5.46 -5.18 4.76
CA SER A 85 -4.65 -5.79 3.70
C SER A 85 -3.37 -4.99 3.41
N LEU A 86 -3.40 -3.67 3.62
CA LEU A 86 -2.26 -2.80 3.33
C LEU A 86 -1.09 -3.03 4.28
N VAL A 87 -1.37 -3.24 5.56
CA VAL A 87 -0.31 -3.40 6.58
C VAL A 87 0.67 -4.53 6.26
N GLY A 88 0.20 -5.61 5.61
CA GLY A 88 1.05 -6.72 5.20
C GLY A 88 2.04 -6.41 4.07
N ASN A 89 1.92 -5.27 3.38
CA ASN A 89 2.78 -4.92 2.24
C ASN A 89 3.97 -4.02 2.61
N PHE A 90 3.99 -3.40 3.79
CA PHE A 90 5.00 -2.37 4.11
C PHE A 90 6.43 -2.91 4.14
N GLY A 91 6.64 -4.11 4.68
CA GLY A 91 7.97 -4.73 4.76
C GLY A 91 8.55 -4.99 3.36
N ASP A 92 7.79 -5.68 2.51
CA ASP A 92 8.22 -6.01 1.15
C ASP A 92 8.39 -4.76 0.28
N LEU A 93 7.51 -3.77 0.42
CA LEU A 93 7.65 -2.50 -0.28
C LEU A 93 8.89 -1.72 0.18
N ALA A 94 9.21 -1.72 1.47
CA ALA A 94 10.44 -1.13 1.99
C ALA A 94 11.68 -1.85 1.45
N GLY A 95 11.65 -3.18 1.43
CA GLY A 95 12.68 -4.01 0.81
C GLY A 95 12.92 -3.64 -0.64
N PHE A 96 11.85 -3.55 -1.45
CA PHE A 96 11.92 -3.12 -2.84
C PHE A 96 12.56 -1.73 -3.00
N LEU A 97 12.11 -0.74 -2.22
CA LEU A 97 12.61 0.64 -2.32
C LEU A 97 14.11 0.71 -2.02
N ILE A 98 14.54 0.10 -0.90
CA ILE A 98 15.94 0.12 -0.45
C ILE A 98 16.84 -0.67 -1.41
N GLN A 99 16.38 -1.82 -1.92
CA GLN A 99 17.15 -2.61 -2.88
C GLN A 99 17.30 -1.89 -4.23
N SER A 100 16.29 -1.12 -4.64
CA SER A 100 16.33 -0.36 -5.88
C SER A 100 17.31 0.83 -5.82
N ASP A 101 17.33 1.55 -4.69
CA ASP A 101 18.29 2.63 -4.42
C ASP A 101 18.52 2.70 -2.89
N PRO A 102 19.69 2.29 -2.37
CA PRO A 102 19.92 2.21 -0.92
C PRO A 102 19.75 3.53 -0.17
N GLU A 103 20.10 4.66 -0.77
CA GLU A 103 20.03 5.96 -0.11
C GLU A 103 18.65 6.61 -0.30
N LYS A 104 18.17 6.70 -1.55
CA LYS A 104 16.86 7.33 -1.80
C LYS A 104 15.71 6.44 -1.37
N GLY A 105 15.84 5.13 -1.54
CA GLY A 105 14.87 4.15 -1.08
C GLY A 105 14.71 4.18 0.43
N TYR A 106 15.82 4.25 1.17
CA TYR A 106 15.80 4.46 2.61
C TYR A 106 15.03 5.73 2.99
N GLN A 107 15.34 6.86 2.33
CA GLN A 107 14.64 8.11 2.58
C GLN A 107 13.13 7.99 2.33
N LYS A 108 12.70 7.21 1.33
CA LYS A 108 11.28 6.94 1.07
C LYS A 108 10.62 6.08 2.12
N VAL A 109 11.33 5.12 2.70
CA VAL A 109 10.82 4.38 3.86
C VAL A 109 10.56 5.33 5.03
N VAL A 110 11.50 6.23 5.30
CA VAL A 110 11.40 7.20 6.41
C VAL A 110 10.31 8.25 6.17
N ASP A 111 10.28 8.86 4.98
CA ASP A 111 9.41 10.00 4.69
C ASP A 111 7.97 9.59 4.36
N ASP A 112 7.78 8.39 3.79
CA ASP A 112 6.48 7.94 3.29
C ASP A 112 5.95 6.75 4.12
N LEU A 113 6.68 5.63 4.21
CA LEU A 113 6.12 4.41 4.81
C LEU A 113 5.94 4.50 6.33
N LEU A 114 6.90 5.05 7.06
CA LEU A 114 6.82 5.16 8.52
C LEU A 114 5.64 6.04 8.98
N PRO A 115 5.37 7.22 8.38
CA PRO A 115 4.17 7.98 8.69
C PRO A 115 2.86 7.22 8.42
N ALA A 116 2.79 6.46 7.33
CA ALA A 116 1.60 5.65 7.01
C ALA A 116 1.37 4.54 8.04
N VAL A 117 2.42 3.84 8.45
CA VAL A 117 2.35 2.83 9.52
C VAL A 117 1.98 3.48 10.86
N SER A 118 2.56 4.64 11.18
CA SER A 118 2.26 5.39 12.41
C SER A 118 0.80 5.83 12.48
N LEU A 119 0.20 6.19 11.34
CA LEU A 119 -1.23 6.46 11.25
C LEU A 119 -2.06 5.20 11.57
N LEU A 120 -1.70 4.06 10.97
CA LEU A 120 -2.41 2.78 11.13
C LEU A 120 -2.27 2.19 12.54
N LEU A 121 -1.19 2.52 13.26
CA LEU A 121 -1.03 2.14 14.68
C LEU A 121 -2.05 2.81 15.60
N ASN A 122 -2.58 3.97 15.21
CA ASN A 122 -3.61 4.68 15.98
C ASN A 122 -5.04 4.30 15.56
N GLU A 123 -5.20 3.24 14.76
CA GLU A 123 -6.50 2.79 14.29
C GLU A 123 -7.34 2.15 15.42
N LYS A 124 -8.67 2.19 15.32
CA LYS A 124 -9.57 1.54 16.28
C LYS A 124 -9.69 0.02 16.08
N ALA A 125 -9.60 -0.46 14.85
CA ALA A 125 -9.61 -1.89 14.57
C ALA A 125 -8.30 -2.55 15.04
N SER A 126 -8.41 -3.46 16.02
CA SER A 126 -7.27 -4.16 16.61
C SER A 126 -6.42 -4.91 15.58
N ASP A 127 -7.03 -5.60 14.62
CA ASP A 127 -6.31 -6.34 13.56
C ASP A 127 -5.44 -5.42 12.69
N VAL A 128 -5.93 -4.21 12.39
CA VAL A 128 -5.17 -3.22 11.60
C VAL A 128 -4.00 -2.70 12.43
N ARG A 129 -4.23 -2.37 13.71
CA ARG A 129 -3.16 -1.94 14.62
C ARG A 129 -2.08 -2.99 14.78
N GLN A 130 -2.48 -4.25 15.00
CA GLN A 130 -1.54 -5.35 15.18
C GLN A 130 -0.68 -5.51 13.93
N GLY A 131 -1.28 -5.57 12.75
CA GLY A 131 -0.51 -5.65 11.50
C GLY A 131 0.37 -4.41 11.28
N ALA A 132 -0.04 -3.23 11.73
CA ALA A 132 0.81 -2.04 11.70
C ALA A 132 1.99 -2.13 12.68
N ALA A 133 1.84 -2.78 13.84
CA ALA A 133 2.93 -3.04 14.77
C ALA A 133 3.94 -4.04 14.20
N ASP A 134 3.45 -5.10 13.56
CA ASP A 134 4.29 -6.07 12.86
C ASP A 134 5.06 -5.41 11.71
N ALA A 135 4.37 -4.55 10.93
CA ALA A 135 4.98 -3.74 9.88
C ALA A 135 6.05 -2.81 10.45
N LEU A 136 5.78 -2.09 11.55
CA LEU A 136 6.75 -1.19 12.18
C LEU A 136 7.99 -1.93 12.66
N THR A 137 7.82 -3.13 13.23
CA THR A 137 8.94 -3.99 13.65
C THR A 137 9.82 -4.37 12.45
N THR A 138 9.19 -4.74 11.34
CA THR A 138 9.89 -5.04 10.08
C THR A 138 10.64 -3.81 9.56
N LEU A 139 9.99 -2.65 9.52
CA LEU A 139 10.62 -1.39 9.09
C LEU A 139 11.77 -0.99 10.01
N ALA A 140 11.64 -1.17 11.32
CA ALA A 140 12.69 -0.86 12.29
C ALA A 140 13.99 -1.65 12.03
N SER A 141 13.89 -2.88 11.52
CA SER A 141 15.06 -3.68 11.13
C SER A 141 15.86 -3.05 9.99
N HIS A 142 15.21 -2.26 9.13
CA HIS A 142 15.82 -1.53 8.02
C HIS A 142 16.36 -0.15 8.43
N LEU A 143 15.94 0.40 9.57
CA LEU A 143 16.38 1.71 10.04
C LEU A 143 17.86 1.71 10.42
N ARG A 144 18.52 2.85 10.22
CA ARG A 144 19.91 3.06 10.65
C ARG A 144 19.98 3.11 12.19
N PRO A 145 21.06 2.61 12.82
CA PRO A 145 21.14 2.50 14.29
C PRO A 145 20.87 3.79 15.07
N GLY A 146 21.18 4.96 14.51
CA GLY A 146 20.92 6.26 15.14
C GLY A 146 19.49 6.77 15.05
N GLU A 147 18.67 6.26 14.12
CA GLU A 147 17.32 6.79 13.83
C GLU A 147 16.20 5.89 14.37
N ARG A 148 16.55 4.64 14.73
CA ARG A 148 15.63 3.67 15.36
C ARG A 148 14.98 4.20 16.63
N GLY A 149 15.80 4.80 17.50
CA GLY A 149 15.35 5.28 18.80
C GLY A 149 14.27 6.35 18.65
N ASP A 150 14.58 7.42 17.92
CA ASP A 150 13.75 8.61 17.85
C ASP A 150 12.40 8.34 17.16
N GLN A 151 12.38 7.53 16.10
CA GLN A 151 11.16 7.32 15.32
C GLN A 151 10.25 6.23 15.90
N VAL A 152 10.85 5.20 16.52
CA VAL A 152 10.07 4.06 17.00
C VAL A 152 9.62 4.25 18.45
N LEU A 153 10.46 4.81 19.33
CA LEU A 153 10.06 5.04 20.73
C LEU A 153 8.91 6.06 20.84
N MET A 154 8.92 7.13 20.05
CA MET A 154 7.86 8.14 20.12
C MET A 154 6.48 7.56 19.77
N THR A 155 6.44 6.66 18.79
CA THR A 155 5.22 5.96 18.37
C THR A 155 4.73 5.00 19.45
N VAL A 156 5.62 4.24 20.08
CA VAL A 156 5.30 3.34 21.20
C VAL A 156 4.76 4.13 22.41
N ILE A 157 5.41 5.24 22.75
CA ILE A 157 5.01 6.09 23.88
C ILE A 157 3.59 6.60 23.66
N SER A 158 3.24 7.01 22.43
CA SER A 158 1.88 7.42 22.06
C SER A 158 0.85 6.31 22.36
N LEU A 159 1.14 5.07 21.97
CA LEU A 159 0.23 3.92 22.19
C LEU A 159 0.09 3.58 23.68
N SER A 160 1.18 3.64 24.45
CA SER A 160 1.17 3.29 25.88
C SER A 160 0.31 4.24 26.74
N HIS A 161 0.11 5.48 26.29
CA HIS A 161 -0.70 6.48 26.99
C HIS A 161 -2.19 6.38 26.69
N SER A 162 -2.62 5.41 25.88
CA SER A 162 -4.04 5.16 25.64
C SER A 162 -4.71 4.53 26.88
N ASN A 163 -5.18 5.39 27.78
CA ASN A 163 -5.78 4.97 29.05
C ASN A 163 -7.07 4.15 28.87
N GLU A 164 -7.79 4.34 27.76
CA GLU A 164 -9.09 3.72 27.51
C GLU A 164 -9.03 2.51 26.56
N ASP A 165 -7.91 2.26 25.89
CA ASP A 165 -7.74 1.16 24.92
C ASP A 165 -6.70 0.15 25.43
N GLU A 166 -7.18 -0.93 26.04
CA GLU A 166 -6.33 -2.01 26.57
C GLU A 166 -5.55 -2.75 25.46
N ASP A 167 -6.17 -2.93 24.30
CA ASP A 167 -5.54 -3.58 23.15
C ASP A 167 -4.38 -2.72 22.61
N ALA A 168 -4.54 -1.39 22.58
CA ALA A 168 -3.47 -0.48 22.20
C ALA A 168 -2.26 -0.56 23.16
N ARG A 169 -2.51 -0.66 24.48
CA ARG A 169 -1.43 -0.85 25.47
C ARG A 169 -0.75 -2.21 25.32
N SER A 170 -1.52 -3.27 25.07
CA SER A 170 -0.98 -4.60 24.79
C SER A 170 -0.06 -4.57 23.57
N THR A 171 -0.52 -3.94 22.49
CA THR A 171 0.27 -3.72 21.26
C THR A 171 1.57 -2.96 21.56
N ALA A 172 1.52 -1.90 22.38
CA ALA A 172 2.71 -1.14 22.76
C ALA A 172 3.76 -1.99 23.50
N VAL A 173 3.32 -2.85 24.42
CA VAL A 173 4.22 -3.76 25.16
C VAL A 173 4.84 -4.79 24.22
N GLN A 174 4.07 -5.38 23.32
CA GLN A 174 4.57 -6.32 22.32
C GLN A 174 5.59 -5.68 21.39
N LEU A 175 5.30 -4.45 20.95
CA LEU A 175 6.21 -3.67 20.11
C LEU A 175 7.52 -3.36 20.83
N LEU A 176 7.47 -2.94 22.10
CA LEU A 176 8.69 -2.73 22.91
C LEU A 176 9.54 -3.99 23.03
N ASN A 177 8.91 -5.14 23.28
CA ASN A 177 9.64 -6.41 23.36
C ASN A 177 10.27 -6.77 22.02
N SER A 178 9.51 -6.65 20.92
CA SER A 178 9.98 -7.01 19.58
C SER A 178 11.14 -6.13 19.09
N LEU A 179 11.25 -4.91 19.60
CA LEU A 179 12.35 -3.98 19.29
C LEU A 179 13.58 -4.16 20.18
N ALA A 180 13.45 -4.87 21.30
CA ALA A 180 14.53 -5.13 22.24
C ALA A 180 15.32 -6.41 21.90
N GLU A 181 14.78 -7.27 21.04
CA GLU A 181 15.42 -8.48 20.48
C GLU A 181 16.35 -8.15 19.29
#